data_AF-A0A926ZCT4-F1
#
_entry.id   AF-A0A926ZCT4-F1
#
_cell.length_a   1.000
_cell.length_b   1.000
_cell.length_c   1.000
_cell.angle_alpha   90.00
_cell.angle_beta   90.00
_cell.angle_gamma   90.00
#
_symmetry.space_group_name_H-M   'P 1'
#
loop_
_entity.id
_entity.type
_entity.pdbx_description
1 polymer ?
#
loop_
_entity_poly.entity_id
_entity_poly.type
_entity_poly.pdbx_seq_one_letter_code
_entity_poly.pdbx_strand_id
1 'polypeptide(L)'
;MLVAIACFVAAFLLASLVEYWVHRAMHRYSDGFGKRHLDHHRRNEGQGVVWEFFDYIKGTVILIAPMFLVSVEAGLGWAAGAIAFAAFSAYAHQLSHENPIKLFWLPMPVHYVHHKYGQWHHNFGMALDIWDRVFGTYKPVEWVSEQEQRTAERTYLQLRWW
;
A
#
# COMPACT_ATOMS: atom_id res chain seq x y z
N MET A 1 9.34 -3.09 -26.79
CA MET A 1 9.31 -2.04 -25.73
C MET A 1 7.90 -1.64 -25.30
N LEU A 2 6.98 -1.38 -26.23
CA LEU A 2 5.60 -0.98 -25.89
C LEU A 2 4.85 -2.04 -25.07
N VAL A 3 5.05 -3.32 -25.40
CA VAL A 3 4.42 -4.45 -24.68
C VAL A 3 4.91 -4.49 -23.23
N ALA A 4 6.22 -4.36 -22.99
CA ALA A 4 6.76 -4.29 -21.63
C ALA A 4 6.15 -3.13 -20.82
N ILE A 5 6.06 -1.93 -21.41
CA ILE A 5 5.50 -0.75 -20.73
C ILE A 5 4.02 -0.96 -20.40
N ALA A 6 3.23 -1.49 -21.34
CA ALA A 6 1.82 -1.78 -21.11
C ALA A 6 1.64 -2.83 -19.99
N CYS A 7 2.45 -3.90 -20.01
CA CYS A 7 2.43 -4.93 -18.97
C CYS A 7 2.86 -4.37 -17.60
N PHE A 8 3.86 -3.48 -17.57
CA PHE A 8 4.29 -2.81 -16.35
C PHE A 8 3.15 -2.02 -15.72
N VAL A 9 2.50 -1.15 -16.49
CA VAL A 9 1.41 -0.30 -15.98
C VAL A 9 0.22 -1.16 -15.53
N ALA A 10 -0.14 -2.18 -16.32
CA ALA A 10 -1.22 -3.09 -15.97
C ALA A 10 -0.92 -3.86 -14.67
N ALA A 11 0.30 -4.38 -14.51
CA ALA A 11 0.70 -5.09 -13.30
C ALA A 11 0.73 -4.19 -12.08
N PHE A 12 1.23 -2.96 -12.22
CA PHE A 12 1.26 -1.97 -11.13
C PHE A 12 -0.16 -1.65 -10.64
N LEU A 13 -1.08 -1.37 -11.57
CA LEU A 13 -2.48 -1.09 -11.25
C LEU A 13 -3.18 -2.32 -10.66
N LEU A 14 -2.95 -3.52 -11.21
CA LEU A 14 -3.53 -4.75 -10.67
C LEU A 14 -3.02 -5.05 -9.26
N ALA A 15 -1.72 -4.89 -9.00
CA ALA A 15 -1.15 -5.08 -7.68
C ALA A 15 -1.77 -4.12 -6.66
N SER A 16 -2.02 -2.87 -7.05
CA SER A 16 -2.73 -1.90 -6.19
C SER A 16 -4.19 -2.27 -5.92
N LEU A 17 -4.87 -2.87 -6.89
CA LEU A 17 -6.23 -3.37 -6.70
C LEU A 17 -6.26 -4.58 -5.76
N VAL A 18 -5.30 -5.48 -5.92
CA VAL A 18 -5.14 -6.66 -5.05
C VAL A 18 -4.86 -6.22 -3.62
N GLU A 19 -3.93 -5.28 -3.40
CA GLU A 19 -3.67 -4.70 -2.07
C GLU A 19 -4.96 -4.18 -1.42
N TYR A 20 -5.72 -3.36 -2.14
CA TYR A 20 -6.97 -2.78 -1.63
C TYR A 20 -7.95 -3.87 -1.16
N TRP A 21 -8.17 -4.91 -1.97
CA TRP A 21 -9.09 -5.99 -1.62
C TRP A 21 -8.54 -6.91 -0.52
N VAL A 22 -7.24 -7.17 -0.51
CA VAL A 22 -6.58 -7.94 0.54
C VAL A 22 -6.72 -7.23 1.88
N HIS A 23 -6.46 -5.92 1.92
CA HIS A 23 -6.61 -5.13 3.15
C HIS A 23 -8.06 -5.15 3.65
N ARG A 24 -9.03 -4.97 2.74
CA ARG A 24 -10.45 -5.10 3.09
C ARG A 24 -10.82 -6.50 3.60
N ALA A 25 -10.24 -7.55 3.01
CA ALA A 25 -10.44 -8.93 3.46
C ALA A 25 -9.81 -9.17 4.84
N MET A 26 -8.65 -8.59 5.14
CA MET A 26 -8.03 -8.66 6.47
C MET A 26 -8.94 -8.06 7.55
N HIS A 27 -9.63 -6.96 7.25
CA HIS A 27 -10.65 -6.41 8.16
C HIS A 27 -11.87 -7.32 8.31
N ARG A 28 -12.35 -7.92 7.23
CA ARG A 28 -13.54 -8.78 7.24
C ARG A 28 -13.31 -10.13 7.93
N TYR A 29 -12.10 -10.66 7.85
CA TYR A 29 -11.72 -11.99 8.37
C TYR A 29 -10.61 -11.85 9.43
N SER A 30 -10.88 -11.07 10.48
CA SER A 30 -9.93 -10.72 11.54
C SER A 30 -9.44 -11.94 12.35
N ASP A 31 -10.28 -12.95 12.55
CA ASP A 31 -9.98 -14.12 13.38
C ASP A 31 -9.25 -15.22 12.59
N GLY A 32 -8.23 -14.83 11.83
CA GLY A 32 -7.45 -15.73 10.97
C GLY A 32 -6.54 -14.96 10.03
N PHE A 33 -6.93 -14.86 8.76
CA PHE A 33 -6.19 -14.14 7.72
C PHE A 33 -5.80 -12.71 8.14
N GLY A 34 -6.73 -12.00 8.78
CA GLY A 34 -6.52 -10.64 9.28
C GLY A 34 -5.93 -10.53 10.67
N LYS A 35 -5.54 -11.62 11.34
CA LYS A 35 -5.13 -11.57 12.76
C LYS A 35 -3.91 -10.67 12.97
N ARG A 36 -2.91 -10.85 12.11
CA ARG A 36 -1.69 -10.03 12.13
C ARG A 36 -1.99 -8.56 11.84
N HIS A 37 -2.93 -8.31 10.94
CA HIS A 37 -3.40 -6.96 10.60
C HIS A 37 -4.16 -6.30 11.76
N LEU A 38 -5.00 -7.05 12.46
CA LEU A 38 -5.66 -6.59 13.69
C LEU A 38 -4.63 -6.22 14.78
N ASP A 39 -3.60 -7.03 14.97
CA ASP A 39 -2.52 -6.73 15.92
C ASP A 39 -1.67 -5.53 15.48
N HIS A 40 -1.53 -5.30 14.17
CA HIS A 40 -0.95 -4.08 13.61
C HIS A 40 -1.78 -2.85 13.95
N HIS A 41 -3.11 -2.90 13.78
CA HIS A 41 -4.00 -1.81 14.19
C HIS A 41 -3.93 -1.50 15.69
N ARG A 42 -3.87 -2.52 16.54
CA ARG A 42 -3.77 -2.36 18.00
C ARG A 42 -2.49 -1.63 18.42
N ARG A 43 -1.38 -1.90 17.73
CA ARG A 43 -0.09 -1.27 18.01
C ARG A 43 0.11 0.05 17.27
N ASN A 44 -0.60 0.25 16.16
CA ASN A 44 -0.47 1.38 15.26
C ASN A 44 0.98 1.60 14.77
N GLU A 45 1.64 0.52 14.37
CA GLU A 45 3.03 0.52 13.94
C GLU A 45 3.22 -0.40 12.73
N GLY A 46 3.80 0.13 11.65
CA GLY A 46 4.30 -0.69 10.53
C GLY A 46 5.41 -1.64 10.98
N GLN A 47 5.76 -2.65 10.17
CA GLN A 47 6.86 -3.57 10.48
C GLN A 47 8.23 -3.11 9.95
N GLY A 48 8.31 -2.01 9.21
CA GLY A 48 9.51 -1.56 8.50
C GLY A 48 9.43 -1.85 7.00
N VAL A 49 9.96 -0.93 6.18
CA VAL A 49 9.78 -0.94 4.71
C VAL A 49 10.14 -2.28 4.06
N VAL A 50 11.25 -2.90 4.44
CA VAL A 50 11.73 -4.15 3.81
C VAL A 50 10.82 -5.33 4.14
N TRP A 51 10.33 -5.43 5.37
CA TRP A 51 9.45 -6.53 5.75
C TRP A 51 8.04 -6.38 5.15
N GLU A 52 7.52 -5.15 5.08
CA GLU A 52 6.28 -4.87 4.33
C GLU A 52 6.43 -5.26 2.85
N PHE A 53 7.55 -4.90 2.24
CA PHE A 53 7.84 -5.25 0.84
C PHE A 53 7.80 -6.76 0.61
N PHE A 54 8.44 -7.55 1.48
CA PHE A 54 8.40 -9.01 1.35
C PHE A 54 6.99 -9.58 1.52
N ASP A 55 6.16 -9.03 2.40
CA ASP A 55 4.78 -9.47 2.55
C ASP A 55 3.95 -9.16 1.30
N TYR A 56 4.18 -8.01 0.66
CA TYR A 56 3.52 -7.65 -0.60
C TYR A 56 3.98 -8.53 -1.77
N ILE A 57 5.28 -8.81 -1.87
CA ILE A 57 5.83 -9.71 -2.90
C ILE A 57 5.27 -11.12 -2.76
N LYS A 58 5.15 -11.67 -1.55
CA LYS A 58 4.54 -13.01 -1.33
C LYS A 58 3.12 -13.06 -1.88
N GLY A 59 2.34 -11.99 -1.72
CA GLY A 59 0.99 -11.89 -2.26
C GLY A 59 0.94 -11.82 -3.79
N THR A 60 1.95 -11.20 -4.41
CA THR A 60 1.98 -10.99 -5.87
C THR A 60 2.77 -12.03 -6.66
N VAL A 61 3.64 -12.84 -6.05
CA VAL A 61 4.56 -13.75 -6.76
C VAL A 61 3.83 -14.77 -7.65
N ILE A 62 2.68 -15.25 -7.20
CA ILE A 62 1.83 -16.20 -7.96
C ILE A 62 1.32 -15.53 -9.26
N LEU A 63 1.14 -14.21 -9.24
CA LEU A 63 0.64 -13.44 -10.37
C LEU A 63 1.74 -13.04 -11.35
N ILE A 64 3.02 -13.22 -11.02
CA ILE A 64 4.14 -12.77 -11.87
C ILE A 64 4.45 -13.77 -13.00
N ALA A 65 4.42 -15.07 -12.70
CA ALA A 65 4.85 -16.13 -13.62
C ALA A 65 4.04 -16.23 -14.94
N PRO A 66 2.70 -16.05 -14.97
CA PRO A 66 1.91 -16.30 -16.17
C PRO A 66 2.32 -15.47 -17.40
N MET A 67 2.76 -14.22 -17.21
CA MET A 67 3.10 -13.35 -18.34
C MET A 67 4.37 -13.77 -19.09
N PHE A 68 5.24 -14.57 -18.46
CA PHE A 68 6.39 -15.17 -19.15
C PHE A 68 5.97 -16.24 -20.17
N LEU A 69 4.78 -16.83 -20.03
CA LEU A 69 4.21 -17.74 -21.02
C LEU A 69 3.74 -17.01 -22.29
N VAL A 70 3.45 -15.71 -22.19
CA VAL A 70 3.07 -14.88 -23.34
C VAL A 70 4.32 -14.46 -24.12
N SER A 71 5.30 -13.86 -23.44
CA SER A 71 6.63 -13.58 -23.98
C SER A 71 7.58 -13.15 -22.87
N VAL A 72 8.89 -13.24 -23.12
CA VAL A 72 9.91 -12.70 -22.19
C VAL A 72 9.72 -11.20 -21.96
N GLU A 73 9.43 -10.44 -23.02
CA GLU A 73 9.20 -8.99 -22.91
C GLU A 73 8.00 -8.67 -22.00
N ALA A 74 6.88 -9.36 -22.19
CA ALA A 74 5.68 -9.17 -21.39
C ALA A 74 5.90 -9.59 -19.94
N GLY A 75 6.55 -10.74 -19.72
CA GLY A 75 6.91 -11.23 -18.39
C GLY A 75 7.80 -10.26 -17.62
N LEU A 76 8.84 -9.71 -18.26
CA LEU A 76 9.73 -8.73 -17.63
C LEU A 76 9.01 -7.42 -17.27
N GLY A 77 8.21 -6.88 -18.18
CA GLY A 77 7.42 -5.68 -17.92
C GLY A 77 6.44 -5.89 -16.76
N TRP A 78 5.73 -7.01 -16.77
CA TRP A 78 4.78 -7.39 -15.73
C TRP A 78 5.43 -7.57 -14.35
N ALA A 79 6.53 -8.33 -14.28
CA ALA A 79 7.28 -8.54 -13.05
C ALA A 79 7.79 -7.22 -12.47
N ALA A 80 8.37 -6.37 -13.32
CA ALA A 80 8.87 -5.05 -12.90
C ALA A 80 7.74 -4.16 -12.36
N GLY A 81 6.55 -4.16 -12.97
CA GLY A 81 5.40 -3.38 -12.52
C GLY A 81 4.88 -3.84 -11.16
N ALA A 82 4.74 -5.15 -10.96
CA ALA A 82 4.32 -5.71 -9.68
C ALA A 82 5.33 -5.43 -8.55
N ILE A 83 6.63 -5.61 -8.82
CA ILE A 83 7.70 -5.34 -7.87
C ILE A 83 7.78 -3.84 -7.54
N ALA A 84 7.66 -2.97 -8.55
CA ALA A 84 7.65 -1.53 -8.35
C ALA A 84 6.49 -1.09 -7.46
N PHE A 85 5.29 -1.64 -7.67
CA PHE A 85 4.16 -1.34 -6.80
C PHE A 85 4.37 -1.85 -5.38
N ALA A 86 4.86 -3.08 -5.20
CA ALA A 86 5.15 -3.63 -3.87
C ALA A 86 6.15 -2.75 -3.11
N ALA A 87 7.22 -2.29 -3.77
CA ALA A 87 8.20 -1.39 -3.15
C ALA A 87 7.59 -0.02 -2.81
N PHE A 88 6.84 0.55 -3.74
CA PHE A 88 6.17 1.84 -3.53
C PHE A 88 5.17 1.78 -2.38
N SER A 89 4.37 0.71 -2.31
CA SER A 89 3.38 0.55 -1.26
C SER A 89 4.00 0.29 0.09
N ALA A 90 5.03 -0.55 0.17
CA ALA A 90 5.72 -0.82 1.43
C ALA A 90 6.33 0.46 2.02
N TYR A 91 6.90 1.30 1.15
CA TYR A 91 7.39 2.62 1.51
C TYR A 91 6.25 3.54 1.99
N ALA A 92 5.17 3.65 1.22
CA ALA A 92 4.02 4.50 1.56
C ALA A 92 3.35 4.07 2.87
N HIS A 93 3.22 2.75 3.09
CA HIS A 93 2.69 2.17 4.31
C HIS A 93 3.53 2.59 5.52
N GLN A 94 4.85 2.37 5.50
CA GLN A 94 5.70 2.79 6.62
C GLN A 94 5.70 4.32 6.81
N LEU A 95 5.76 5.07 5.71
CA LEU A 95 5.75 6.54 5.74
C LEU A 95 4.44 7.07 6.34
N SER A 96 3.31 6.40 6.12
CA SER A 96 2.02 6.81 6.70
C SER A 96 1.99 6.70 8.22
N HIS A 97 2.69 5.73 8.81
CA HIS A 97 2.80 5.60 10.27
C HIS A 97 3.76 6.62 10.88
N GLU A 98 4.84 6.96 10.17
CA GLU A 98 5.93 7.76 10.76
C GLU A 98 5.91 9.24 10.37
N ASN A 99 5.49 9.58 9.16
CA ASN A 99 5.45 10.95 8.65
C ASN A 99 4.40 11.13 7.53
N PRO A 100 3.11 11.10 7.88
CA PRO A 100 2.01 11.14 6.90
C PRO A 100 1.95 12.43 6.06
N ILE A 101 2.55 13.54 6.51
CA ILE A 101 2.67 14.79 5.73
C ILE A 101 3.48 14.61 4.45
N LYS A 102 4.39 13.65 4.44
CA LYS A 102 5.26 13.38 3.29
C LYS A 102 4.60 12.55 2.19
N LEU A 103 3.37 12.09 2.40
CA LEU A 103 2.54 11.45 1.38
C LEU A 103 1.87 12.49 0.46
N PHE A 104 2.66 13.41 -0.08
CA PHE A 104 2.16 14.58 -0.84
C PHE A 104 1.41 14.24 -2.13
N TRP A 105 1.58 13.01 -2.65
CA TRP A 105 0.87 12.54 -3.84
C TRP A 105 -0.56 12.09 -3.53
N LEU A 106 -0.92 11.96 -2.24
CA LEU A 106 -2.28 11.70 -1.81
C LEU A 106 -2.90 13.01 -1.30
N PRO A 107 -4.16 13.32 -1.68
CA PRO A 107 -4.89 14.44 -1.08
C PRO A 107 -5.04 14.32 0.45
N MET A 108 -5.06 13.08 0.93
CA MET A 108 -5.11 12.71 2.35
C MET A 108 -4.39 11.37 2.52
N PRO A 109 -3.57 11.20 3.57
CA PRO A 109 -2.85 9.95 3.83
C PRO A 109 -3.84 8.89 4.33
N VAL A 110 -4.49 8.20 3.39
CA VAL A 110 -5.64 7.31 3.63
C VAL A 110 -5.36 6.25 4.71
N HIS A 111 -4.20 5.59 4.67
CA HIS A 111 -3.85 4.61 5.71
C HIS A 111 -3.67 5.22 7.10
N TYR A 112 -3.01 6.37 7.17
CA TYR A 112 -2.81 7.08 8.44
C TYR A 112 -4.14 7.44 9.08
N VAL A 113 -5.07 8.02 8.31
CA VAL A 113 -6.38 8.40 8.85
C VAL A 113 -7.25 7.19 9.15
N HIS A 114 -7.09 6.11 8.37
CA HIS A 114 -7.76 4.84 8.61
C HIS A 114 -7.42 4.30 10.00
N HIS A 115 -6.14 4.36 10.38
CA HIS A 115 -5.67 4.04 11.71
C HIS A 115 -6.11 5.06 12.77
N LYS A 116 -5.74 6.34 12.59
CA LYS A 116 -5.93 7.41 13.59
C LYS A 116 -7.39 7.56 14.02
N TYR A 117 -8.33 7.42 13.10
CA TYR A 117 -9.75 7.64 13.35
C TYR A 117 -10.57 6.34 13.36
N GLY A 118 -9.91 5.17 13.40
CA GLY A 118 -10.59 3.87 13.48
C GLY A 118 -11.57 3.64 12.34
N GLN A 119 -11.17 3.93 11.10
CA GLN A 119 -12.05 3.85 9.94
C GLN A 119 -12.09 2.43 9.35
N TRP A 120 -12.43 1.43 10.17
CA TRP A 120 -12.42 -0.02 9.85
C TRP A 120 -13.18 -0.44 8.57
N HIS A 121 -14.00 0.45 7.99
CA HIS A 121 -14.80 0.22 6.79
C HIS A 121 -14.49 1.18 5.63
N HIS A 122 -13.43 1.99 5.74
CA HIS A 122 -13.10 3.07 4.80
C HIS A 122 -11.59 3.20 4.60
N ASN A 123 -11.15 3.84 3.52
CA ASN A 123 -9.76 4.23 3.29
C ASN A 123 -8.78 3.04 3.37
N PHE A 124 -9.04 1.99 2.59
CA PHE A 124 -8.24 0.75 2.57
C PHE A 124 -6.98 0.84 1.71
N GLY A 125 -6.78 1.86 0.90
CA GLY A 125 -5.54 2.04 0.15
C GLY A 125 -4.35 2.36 1.05
N MET A 126 -3.17 1.81 0.73
CA MET A 126 -1.92 2.20 1.40
C MET A 126 -1.25 3.36 0.66
N ALA A 127 -0.94 3.12 -0.61
CA ALA A 127 -0.14 4.03 -1.44
C ALA A 127 -0.97 4.90 -2.39
N LEU A 128 -2.17 4.43 -2.72
CA LEU A 128 -3.10 5.02 -3.68
C LEU A 128 -4.52 5.02 -3.08
N ASP A 129 -5.30 6.06 -3.34
CA ASP A 129 -6.70 6.20 -2.89
C ASP A 129 -7.72 5.91 -4.01
N ILE A 130 -7.23 5.54 -5.21
CA ILE A 130 -8.07 5.36 -6.42
C ILE A 130 -9.16 4.32 -6.17
N TRP A 131 -8.81 3.18 -5.55
CA TRP A 131 -9.77 2.10 -5.31
C TRP A 131 -10.78 2.45 -4.23
N ASP A 132 -10.39 3.24 -3.23
CA ASP A 132 -11.33 3.77 -2.25
C ASP A 132 -12.39 4.65 -2.91
N ARG A 133 -11.99 5.45 -3.91
CA ARG A 133 -12.92 6.28 -4.69
C ARG A 133 -13.80 5.44 -5.60
N VAL A 134 -13.21 4.49 -6.32
CA VAL A 134 -13.93 3.60 -7.26
C VAL A 134 -14.97 2.74 -6.54
N PHE A 135 -14.64 2.19 -5.37
CA PHE A 135 -15.53 1.30 -4.61
C PHE A 135 -16.33 2.00 -3.50
N GLY A 136 -16.25 3.34 -3.41
CA GLY A 136 -17.06 4.14 -2.48
C GLY A 136 -16.69 3.99 -1.01
N THR A 137 -15.44 3.65 -0.71
CA THR A 137 -14.91 3.54 0.66
C THR A 137 -14.04 4.73 1.06
N TYR A 138 -13.80 5.70 0.15
CA TYR A 138 -13.08 6.93 0.47
C TYR A 138 -13.87 7.79 1.48
N LYS A 139 -13.31 8.02 2.66
CA LYS A 139 -13.91 8.84 3.71
C LYS A 139 -12.99 10.02 4.06
N PRO A 140 -13.23 11.23 3.54
CA PRO A 140 -12.40 12.39 3.84
C PRO A 140 -12.53 12.79 5.31
N VAL A 141 -11.42 13.26 5.89
CA VAL A 141 -11.38 13.85 7.23
C VAL A 141 -10.35 14.99 7.25
N GLU A 142 -10.60 15.99 8.09
CA GLU A 142 -9.56 16.94 8.46
C GLU A 142 -8.57 16.24 9.40
N TRP A 143 -7.32 16.14 8.98
CA TRP A 143 -6.34 15.26 9.64
C TRP A 143 -5.06 15.96 10.10
N VAL A 144 -4.74 17.11 9.52
CA VAL A 144 -3.53 17.88 9.84
C VAL A 144 -3.78 18.71 11.10
N SER A 145 -2.98 18.47 12.12
CA SER A 145 -2.88 19.30 13.32
C SER A 145 -1.42 19.77 13.52
N GLU A 146 -1.17 20.57 14.56
CA GLU A 146 0.19 20.99 14.93
C GLU A 146 1.12 19.80 15.17
N GLN A 147 0.60 18.67 15.66
CA GLN A 147 1.40 17.47 15.91
C GLN A 147 1.99 16.89 14.62
N GLU A 148 1.18 16.73 13.57
CA GLU A 148 1.66 16.22 12.30
C GLU A 148 2.67 17.19 11.69
N GLN A 149 2.42 18.51 11.79
CA GLN A 149 3.34 19.53 11.29
C GLN A 149 4.73 19.43 11.91
N ARG A 150 4.83 19.20 13.23
CA ARG A 150 6.12 18.98 13.92
C ARG A 150 6.83 17.71 13.44
N THR A 151 6.08 16.70 13.01
CA THR A 151 6.64 15.43 12.54
C THR A 151 7.27 15.57 11.13
N ALA A 152 6.86 16.57 10.36
CA ALA A 152 7.37 16.84 9.01
C ALA A 152 8.88 17.09 8.94
N GLU A 153 9.51 17.50 10.05
CA GLU A 153 10.94 17.81 10.14
C GLU A 153 11.84 16.57 9.90
N ARG A 154 11.34 15.35 10.14
CA ARG A 154 12.09 14.10 9.90
C ARG A 154 12.32 13.87 8.41
N THR A 155 13.53 13.49 7.99
CA THR A 155 13.85 13.27 6.56
C THR A 155 13.22 11.98 6.00
N TYR A 156 13.13 11.84 4.68
CA TYR A 156 12.55 10.65 4.02
C TYR A 156 13.35 9.35 4.27
N LEU A 157 14.60 9.47 4.73
CA LEU A 157 15.49 8.34 5.03
C LEU A 157 15.38 7.89 6.49
N GLN A 158 14.82 8.73 7.36
CA GLN A 158 14.58 8.44 8.77
C GLN A 158 13.26 7.67 8.96
N LEU A 159 13.09 6.62 8.15
CA LEU A 159 12.03 5.63 8.32
C LEU A 159 12.60 4.39 8.95
N ARG A 160 11.75 3.61 9.62
CA ARG A 160 12.12 2.25 9.99
C ARG A 160 12.18 1.38 8.74
N TRP A 161 13.37 0.89 8.40
CA TRP A 161 13.58 0.06 7.22
C TRP A 161 13.38 -1.44 7.48
N TRP A 162 13.45 -1.88 8.74
CA TRP A 162 13.39 -3.29 9.16
C TRP A 162 12.63 -3.49 10.49
#